data_AF-A0A101SLD5-F1
#
_entry.id   AF-A0A101SLD5-F1
#
_cell.length_a   1.000
_cell.length_b   1.000
_cell.length_c   1.000
_cell.angle_alpha   90.00
_cell.angle_beta   90.00
_cell.angle_gamma   90.00
#
_symmetry.space_group_name_H-M   'P 1'
#
loop_
_entity.id
_entity.type
_entity.pdbx_description
1 polymer ?
#
loop_
_entity_poly.entity_id
_entity_poly.type
_entity_poly.pdbx_seq_one_letter_code
_entity_poly.pdbx_strand_id
1 'polypeptide(L)'
;MVAAGQEEGKNMHVTETIAQRFGTGRVRSAIVVGALGCAAVLGAAPSAQAGTGCTLTLCSTTVNDSAYGVTAFFNWCRGGDSTGDSTATEPKCASDGVSQKTQNLTARGGHTPYNQDWDAFRVDAGWCYKVKFVRTGQSDFTRTYDRRGKTALWVKVGDNADAHVLDQGTASCP
;
A
#
# COMPACT_ATOMS: atom_id res chain seq x y z
N MET A 1 -9.27 -81.99 13.73
CA MET A 1 -9.79 -81.73 12.37
C MET A 1 -10.32 -80.30 12.41
N VAL A 2 -9.54 -79.29 12.04
CA VAL A 2 -9.20 -78.78 10.68
C VAL A 2 -10.43 -78.32 9.86
N ALA A 3 -10.32 -77.06 9.39
CA ALA A 3 -11.08 -76.29 8.37
C ALA A 3 -12.30 -75.48 8.88
N ALA A 4 -12.32 -74.12 8.89
CA ALA A 4 -12.21 -73.10 7.81
C ALA A 4 -13.57 -72.87 7.11
N GLY A 5 -14.10 -71.68 6.78
CA GLY A 5 -13.70 -70.25 6.80
C GLY A 5 -14.99 -69.37 6.76
N GLN A 6 -14.97 -68.11 7.20
CA GLN A 6 -14.70 -66.85 6.45
C GLN A 6 -15.96 -66.23 5.78
N GLU A 7 -16.35 -65.02 6.21
CA GLU A 7 -16.92 -63.89 5.44
C GLU A 7 -16.85 -62.65 6.36
N GLU A 8 -15.94 -61.70 6.09
CA GLU A 8 -16.17 -60.41 5.40
C GLU A 8 -16.78 -59.31 6.27
N GLY A 9 -16.20 -58.10 6.21
CA GLY A 9 -16.88 -56.90 6.74
C GLY A 9 -16.05 -55.85 7.48
N LYS A 10 -14.92 -55.44 6.92
CA LYS A 10 -14.52 -54.02 6.72
C LYS A 10 -15.18 -52.97 7.64
N ASN A 11 -14.45 -52.44 8.62
CA ASN A 11 -14.26 -50.97 8.73
C ASN A 11 -13.19 -50.57 9.77
N MET A 12 -12.06 -50.16 9.20
CA MET A 12 -11.17 -49.08 9.58
C MET A 12 -11.62 -48.21 10.78
N HIS A 13 -11.09 -48.51 11.97
CA HIS A 13 -10.86 -47.52 13.00
C HIS A 13 -9.35 -47.48 13.22
N VAL A 14 -8.69 -46.46 12.65
CA VAL A 14 -7.24 -46.29 12.76
C VAL A 14 -6.92 -45.83 14.18
N THR A 15 -6.58 -46.84 14.98
CA THR A 15 -5.44 -46.93 15.89
C THR A 15 -5.12 -45.70 16.74
N GLU A 16 -5.56 -45.82 17.99
CA GLU A 16 -4.96 -45.26 19.20
C GLU A 16 -3.44 -45.10 19.09
N THR A 17 -2.94 -43.89 19.32
CA THR A 17 -1.51 -43.70 19.54
C THR A 17 -1.17 -44.17 20.94
N ILE A 18 -0.38 -45.23 20.96
CA ILE A 18 0.25 -45.92 22.09
C ILE A 18 0.85 -44.93 23.09
N ALA A 19 0.34 -44.97 24.32
CA ALA A 19 1.06 -44.48 25.49
C ALA A 19 2.16 -45.49 25.86
N GLN A 20 3.43 -45.07 25.78
CA GLN A 20 4.54 -45.77 26.44
C GLN A 20 5.07 -44.96 27.63
N ARG A 21 5.40 -45.73 28.65
CA ARG A 21 5.51 -45.38 30.06
C ARG A 21 6.95 -45.09 30.49
N PHE A 22 7.04 -44.23 31.52
CA PHE A 22 8.03 -44.11 32.60
C PHE A 22 9.52 -43.90 32.29
N GLY A 23 10.01 -42.72 32.70
CA GLY A 23 11.41 -42.45 33.06
C GLY A 23 11.51 -41.25 34.00
N THR A 24 11.79 -41.51 35.28
CA THR A 24 12.12 -40.50 36.29
C THR A 24 13.46 -39.83 35.98
N GLY A 25 13.45 -38.54 35.69
CA GLY A 25 14.66 -37.77 35.39
C GLY A 25 14.46 -36.27 35.63
N ARG A 26 15.13 -35.76 36.66
CA ARG A 26 15.11 -34.37 37.12
C ARG A 26 16.06 -33.53 36.25
N VAL A 27 15.60 -32.85 35.19
CA VAL A 27 16.47 -31.89 34.47
C VAL A 27 15.68 -30.72 33.84
N ARG A 28 15.90 -29.54 34.43
CA ARG A 28 16.02 -28.17 33.87
C ARG A 28 15.07 -27.74 32.74
N SER A 29 14.27 -26.73 33.10
CA SER A 29 13.54 -25.75 32.28
C SER A 29 13.82 -25.78 30.77
N ALA A 30 12.82 -26.20 29.99
CA ALA A 30 12.78 -25.95 28.56
C ALA A 30 12.27 -24.52 28.31
N ILE A 31 13.10 -23.71 27.64
CA ILE A 31 12.71 -22.43 27.07
C ILE A 31 11.64 -22.73 26.02
N VAL A 32 10.41 -22.27 26.27
CA VAL A 32 9.38 -22.19 25.24
C VAL A 32 9.85 -21.12 24.26
N VAL A 33 10.40 -21.55 23.12
CA VAL A 33 10.56 -20.67 21.96
C VAL A 33 9.15 -20.40 21.45
N GLY A 34 8.55 -19.34 21.98
CA GLY A 34 7.32 -18.78 21.42
C GLY A 34 7.64 -18.31 20.01
N ALA A 35 7.21 -19.07 19.01
CA ALA A 35 7.13 -18.56 17.66
C ALA A 35 6.15 -17.38 17.67
N LEU A 36 6.69 -16.16 17.69
CA LEU A 36 5.96 -14.95 17.35
C LEU A 36 5.55 -15.09 15.89
N GLY A 37 4.41 -15.71 15.68
CA GLY A 37 3.70 -15.66 14.41
C GLY A 37 3.32 -14.21 14.17
N CYS A 38 4.06 -13.53 13.30
CA CYS A 38 3.61 -12.27 12.72
C CYS A 38 2.35 -12.58 11.91
N ALA A 39 1.18 -12.43 12.54
CA ALA A 39 -0.06 -12.28 11.82
C ALA A 39 0.09 -11.01 10.98
N ALA A 40 0.37 -11.16 9.69
CA ALA A 40 0.23 -10.09 8.73
C ALA A 40 -1.25 -9.71 8.73
N VAL A 41 -1.59 -8.67 9.50
CA VAL A 41 -2.87 -7.99 9.37
C VAL A 41 -2.84 -7.40 7.97
N LEU A 42 -3.44 -8.10 7.00
CA LEU A 42 -3.86 -7.54 5.73
C LEU A 42 -5.00 -6.56 6.03
N GLY A 43 -4.68 -5.48 6.74
CA GLY A 43 -5.55 -4.34 6.86
C GLY A 43 -5.61 -3.71 5.48
N ALA A 44 -6.81 -3.60 4.91
CA ALA A 44 -7.02 -2.70 3.79
C ALA A 44 -6.39 -1.36 4.17
N ALA A 45 -5.46 -0.86 3.35
CA ALA A 45 -4.89 0.45 3.59
C ALA A 45 -6.06 1.43 3.76
N PRO A 46 -6.10 2.21 4.85
CA PRO A 46 -7.16 3.19 5.02
C PRO A 46 -7.21 4.08 3.77
N SER A 47 -8.41 4.54 3.42
CA SER A 47 -8.53 5.69 2.51
C SER A 47 -7.57 6.76 3.02
N ALA A 48 -6.74 7.35 2.15
CA ALA A 48 -5.99 8.52 2.59
C ALA A 48 -7.02 9.63 2.82
N GLN A 49 -7.01 10.22 4.01
CA GLN A 49 -8.01 11.18 4.41
C GLN A 49 -7.35 12.55 4.52
N ALA A 50 -7.33 13.26 3.41
CA ALA A 50 -6.87 14.63 3.46
C ALA A 50 -7.74 15.49 4.40
N GLY A 51 -7.08 16.12 5.36
CA GLY A 51 -7.66 17.06 6.32
C GLY A 51 -7.02 18.44 6.20
N THR A 52 -7.69 19.48 6.73
CA THR A 52 -7.10 20.83 6.87
C THR A 52 -6.00 20.90 7.94
N GLY A 53 -5.70 19.78 8.60
CA GLY A 53 -4.59 19.64 9.54
C GLY A 53 -4.17 18.18 9.61
N CYS A 54 -2.86 17.98 9.52
CA CYS A 54 -2.17 16.71 9.71
C CYS A 54 -0.89 17.03 10.51
N THR A 55 -0.37 16.09 11.29
CA THR A 55 0.96 16.26 11.87
C THR A 55 1.97 16.28 10.73
N LEU A 56 2.94 17.21 10.75
CA LEU A 56 3.87 17.46 9.62
C LEU A 56 4.53 16.19 9.02
N THR A 57 4.72 15.14 9.80
CA THR A 57 5.30 13.86 9.36
C THR A 57 4.30 12.87 8.73
N LEU A 58 3.01 13.21 8.76
CA LEU A 58 1.85 12.43 8.29
C LEU A 58 0.95 13.31 7.40
N CYS A 59 1.53 14.32 6.76
CA CYS A 59 0.88 15.07 5.68
C CYS A 59 1.46 14.57 4.36
N SER A 60 0.62 14.13 3.44
CA SER A 60 1.07 13.87 2.08
C SER A 60 1.31 15.18 1.34
N THR A 61 2.41 15.24 0.60
CA THR A 61 2.74 16.41 -0.22
C THR A 61 3.09 16.04 -1.65
N THR A 62 2.84 16.98 -2.56
CA THR A 62 3.37 16.91 -3.93
C THR A 62 4.32 18.07 -4.15
N VAL A 63 5.51 17.75 -4.63
CA VAL A 63 6.57 18.70 -4.99
C VAL A 63 6.87 18.56 -6.48
N ASN A 64 6.93 19.70 -7.16
CA ASN A 64 7.20 19.77 -8.59
C ASN A 64 8.65 20.22 -8.84
N ASP A 65 9.57 19.26 -8.86
CA ASP A 65 10.99 19.51 -9.15
C ASP A 65 11.28 19.70 -10.64
N SER A 66 10.33 19.31 -11.49
CA SER A 66 10.47 19.31 -12.95
C SER A 66 10.32 20.68 -13.62
N ALA A 67 10.46 20.71 -14.95
CA ALA A 67 10.41 21.93 -15.76
C ALA A 67 9.00 22.45 -16.12
N TYR A 68 7.93 21.68 -15.87
CA TYR A 68 6.56 22.01 -16.28
C TYR A 68 5.60 22.01 -15.08
N GLY A 69 4.40 22.55 -15.22
CA GLY A 69 3.41 22.58 -14.14
C GLY A 69 2.92 21.19 -13.74
N VAL A 70 2.46 21.04 -12.50
CA VAL A 70 1.82 19.80 -11.98
C VAL A 70 0.52 20.17 -11.30
N THR A 71 -0.53 19.36 -11.50
CA THR A 71 -1.78 19.53 -10.74
C THR A 71 -1.78 18.59 -9.53
N ALA A 72 -1.70 19.16 -8.33
CA ALA A 72 -1.97 18.44 -7.08
C ALA A 72 -3.47 18.35 -6.84
N PHE A 73 -3.90 17.31 -6.11
CA PHE A 73 -5.29 16.98 -5.85
C PHE A 73 -5.50 16.63 -4.39
N PHE A 74 -6.52 17.25 -3.81
CA PHE A 74 -6.87 17.09 -2.40
C PHE A 74 -7.89 15.95 -2.25
N ASN A 75 -7.70 15.03 -1.31
CA ASN A 75 -8.50 13.81 -1.02
C ASN A 75 -8.34 12.62 -1.98
N TRP A 76 -8.02 11.44 -1.42
CA TRP A 76 -8.07 10.15 -2.12
C TRP A 76 -8.95 9.11 -1.42
N CYS A 77 -10.13 8.86 -1.97
CA CYS A 77 -11.14 7.98 -1.37
C CYS A 77 -11.17 6.53 -1.84
N ARG A 78 -10.21 6.07 -2.65
CA ARG A 78 -10.16 4.64 -2.99
C ARG A 78 -9.39 3.91 -1.89
N GLY A 79 -10.14 3.21 -1.04
CA GLY A 79 -9.58 2.35 0.01
C GLY A 79 -8.81 1.17 -0.57
N GLY A 80 -7.81 0.68 0.15
CA GLY A 80 -6.94 -0.43 -0.28
C GLY A 80 -5.79 -0.04 -1.21
N ASP A 81 -5.83 1.17 -1.80
CA ASP A 81 -4.74 1.68 -2.62
C ASP A 81 -3.54 2.12 -1.76
N SER A 82 -2.33 1.87 -2.25
CA SER A 82 -1.05 2.28 -1.68
C SER A 82 -0.47 3.51 -2.40
N THR A 83 0.55 4.16 -1.81
CA THR A 83 1.29 5.25 -2.47
C THR A 83 1.77 4.82 -3.85
N GLY A 84 1.49 5.65 -4.86
CA GLY A 84 1.81 5.40 -6.27
C GLY A 84 0.79 4.54 -7.02
N ASP A 85 -0.23 4.01 -6.35
CA ASP A 85 -1.38 3.43 -7.04
C ASP A 85 -2.19 4.51 -7.75
N SER A 86 -2.98 4.11 -8.74
CA SER A 86 -3.56 5.09 -9.66
C SER A 86 -4.92 4.67 -10.22
N THR A 87 -5.64 5.65 -10.76
CA THR A 87 -6.91 5.45 -11.47
C THR A 87 -7.05 6.44 -12.62
N ALA A 88 -7.66 5.99 -13.72
CA ALA A 88 -8.04 6.86 -14.83
C ALA A 88 -9.34 7.64 -14.55
N THR A 89 -10.13 7.17 -13.58
CA THR A 89 -11.33 7.86 -13.10
C THR A 89 -10.93 8.83 -12.00
N GLU A 90 -11.29 10.10 -12.14
CA GLU A 90 -11.13 11.10 -11.10
C GLU A 90 -11.85 10.66 -9.82
N PRO A 91 -11.14 10.54 -8.68
CA PRO A 91 -11.79 10.28 -7.40
C PRO A 91 -12.83 11.37 -7.16
N LYS A 92 -14.00 11.04 -6.61
CA LYS A 92 -15.05 12.01 -6.23
C LYS A 92 -15.50 11.78 -4.79
N CYS A 93 -14.98 12.56 -3.86
CA CYS A 93 -15.26 12.43 -2.43
C CYS A 93 -15.00 13.71 -1.64
N ALA A 94 -15.49 13.68 -0.40
CA ALA A 94 -15.14 14.64 0.64
C ALA A 94 -14.53 13.89 1.82
N SER A 95 -13.60 14.53 2.52
CA SER A 95 -13.02 14.08 3.79
C SER A 95 -13.22 15.20 4.81
N ASP A 96 -13.67 14.89 6.02
CA ASP A 96 -13.99 15.87 7.09
C ASP A 96 -14.89 17.04 6.63
N GLY A 97 -15.81 16.79 5.71
CA GLY A 97 -16.69 17.82 5.14
C GLY A 97 -16.00 18.75 4.12
N VAL A 98 -14.72 18.53 3.82
CA VAL A 98 -13.96 19.27 2.81
C VAL A 98 -14.04 18.52 1.48
N SER A 99 -14.62 19.18 0.48
CA SER A 99 -14.64 18.67 -0.90
C SER A 99 -13.25 18.68 -1.52
N GLN A 100 -13.07 17.82 -2.52
CA GLN A 100 -11.88 17.85 -3.37
C GLN A 100 -11.64 19.22 -3.99
N LYS A 101 -10.36 19.52 -4.16
CA LYS A 101 -9.86 20.71 -4.84
C LYS A 101 -8.53 20.39 -5.51
N THR A 102 -8.17 21.20 -6.49
CA THR A 102 -6.88 21.12 -7.17
C THR A 102 -6.01 22.32 -6.84
N GLN A 103 -4.70 22.13 -6.96
CA GLN A 103 -3.73 23.22 -6.93
C GLN A 103 -2.72 23.02 -8.05
N ASN A 104 -2.50 24.07 -8.84
CA ASN A 104 -1.44 24.08 -9.83
C ASN A 104 -0.12 24.45 -9.16
N LEU A 105 0.86 23.56 -9.26
CA LEU A 105 2.21 23.73 -8.75
C LEU A 105 3.09 24.30 -9.85
N THR A 106 3.77 25.40 -9.55
CA THR A 106 4.76 26.00 -10.44
C THR A 106 5.93 25.04 -10.66
N ALA A 107 6.54 25.10 -11.84
CA ALA A 107 7.76 24.35 -12.15
C ALA A 107 8.91 24.72 -11.19
N ARG A 108 9.87 23.80 -11.04
CA ARG A 108 11.15 24.02 -10.33
C ARG A 108 10.99 24.42 -8.86
N GLY A 109 10.17 23.67 -8.12
CA GLY A 109 10.08 23.75 -6.66
C GLY A 109 8.70 24.13 -6.12
N GLY A 110 7.67 24.27 -6.98
CA GLY A 110 6.29 24.47 -6.49
C GLY A 110 5.83 23.26 -5.69
N HIS A 111 5.18 23.49 -4.55
CA HIS A 111 4.74 22.41 -3.66
C HIS A 111 3.38 22.69 -3.03
N THR A 112 2.72 21.64 -2.55
CA THR A 112 1.52 21.78 -1.73
C THR A 112 1.88 22.29 -0.32
N PRO A 113 0.98 22.99 0.39
CA PRO A 113 1.24 23.42 1.77
C PRO A 113 1.53 22.24 2.70
N TYR A 114 2.64 22.29 3.47
CA TYR A 114 3.08 21.22 4.36
C TYR A 114 2.15 20.92 5.54
N ASN A 115 1.22 21.82 5.85
CA ASN A 115 0.23 21.67 6.91
C ASN A 115 -1.15 21.22 6.38
N GLN A 116 -1.22 20.82 5.12
CA GLN A 116 -2.39 20.25 4.48
C GLN A 116 -2.00 18.91 3.85
N ASP A 117 -2.95 18.00 3.83
CA ASP A 117 -2.75 16.67 3.29
C ASP A 117 -3.25 16.64 1.83
N TRP A 118 -2.38 16.26 0.90
CA TRP A 118 -2.64 16.29 -0.55
C TRP A 118 -2.44 14.91 -1.16
N ASP A 119 -3.45 14.06 -0.97
CA ASP A 119 -3.38 12.62 -1.21
C ASP A 119 -3.22 12.19 -2.66
N ALA A 120 -3.11 13.11 -3.61
CA ALA A 120 -2.93 12.78 -5.01
C ALA A 120 -2.32 13.90 -5.85
N PHE A 121 -1.88 13.50 -7.05
CA PHE A 121 -1.59 14.40 -8.15
C PHE A 121 -2.10 13.82 -9.46
N ARG A 122 -2.20 14.68 -10.49
CA ARG A 122 -2.61 14.30 -11.84
C ARG A 122 -1.39 14.20 -12.75
N VAL A 123 -1.33 13.11 -13.51
CA VAL A 123 -0.50 12.98 -14.70
C VAL A 123 -1.39 13.25 -15.91
N ASP A 124 -1.08 14.32 -16.64
CA ASP A 124 -1.91 14.79 -17.73
C ASP A 124 -1.87 13.85 -18.95
N ALA A 125 -2.96 13.87 -19.73
CA ALA A 125 -3.03 13.15 -20.99
C ALA A 125 -1.94 13.64 -21.95
N GLY A 126 -1.25 12.73 -22.63
CA GLY A 126 -0.16 13.07 -23.54
C GLY A 126 1.21 13.24 -22.89
N TRP A 127 1.32 13.11 -21.56
CA TRP A 127 2.58 13.31 -20.85
C TRP A 127 3.15 12.01 -20.26
N CYS A 128 4.45 12.04 -19.97
CA CYS A 128 5.14 11.03 -19.21
C CYS A 128 5.87 11.68 -18.03
N TYR A 129 5.58 11.22 -16.81
CA TYR A 129 6.14 11.79 -15.58
C TYR A 129 7.04 10.76 -14.90
N LYS A 130 8.21 11.19 -14.40
CA LYS A 130 9.07 10.41 -13.51
C LYS A 130 8.92 10.95 -12.09
N VAL A 131 8.47 10.11 -11.17
CA VAL A 131 8.09 10.54 -9.82
C VAL A 131 8.83 9.70 -8.78
N LYS A 132 9.53 10.36 -7.85
CA LYS A 132 10.09 9.74 -6.66
C LYS A 132 9.10 9.87 -5.51
N PHE A 133 8.79 8.76 -4.86
CA PHE A 133 8.03 8.73 -3.62
C PHE A 133 9.00 8.56 -2.46
N VAL A 134 9.05 9.56 -1.59
CA VAL A 134 9.74 9.50 -0.30
C VAL A 134 8.72 9.05 0.74
N ARG A 135 9.02 8.00 1.52
CA ARG A 135 8.01 7.42 2.42
C ARG A 135 8.55 7.26 3.84
N THR A 136 7.90 7.92 4.79
CA THR A 136 8.27 7.80 6.21
C THR A 136 8.04 6.37 6.70
N GLY A 137 9.11 5.75 7.20
CA GLY A 137 9.09 4.39 7.74
C GLY A 137 9.05 3.27 6.69
N GLN A 138 9.21 3.59 5.39
CA GLN A 138 9.25 2.62 4.29
C GLN A 138 10.37 2.97 3.32
N SER A 139 10.72 2.06 2.41
CA SER A 139 11.70 2.37 1.36
C SER A 139 11.15 3.37 0.35
N ASP A 140 11.96 4.35 -0.02
CA ASP A 140 11.69 5.21 -1.17
C ASP A 140 11.63 4.37 -2.46
N PHE A 141 10.89 4.86 -3.46
CA PHE A 141 10.92 4.29 -4.79
C PHE A 141 10.64 5.34 -5.87
N THR A 142 11.00 5.04 -7.11
CA THR A 142 10.71 5.88 -8.28
C THR A 142 9.81 5.12 -9.24
N ARG A 143 8.82 5.80 -9.83
CA ARG A 143 7.91 5.24 -10.82
C ARG A 143 7.72 6.23 -11.98
N THR A 144 7.65 5.67 -13.18
CA THR A 144 7.33 6.44 -14.39
C THR A 144 5.88 6.17 -14.79
N TYR A 145 5.11 7.23 -15.03
CA TYR A 145 3.72 7.18 -15.47
C TYR A 145 3.62 7.67 -16.92
N ASP A 146 3.48 6.74 -17.87
CA ASP A 146 3.38 7.05 -19.29
C ASP A 146 1.92 7.17 -19.75
N ARG A 147 1.48 8.41 -19.95
CA ARG A 147 0.16 8.79 -20.47
C ARG A 147 0.23 9.37 -21.89
N ARG A 148 1.35 9.21 -22.60
CA ARG A 148 1.44 9.54 -24.02
C ARG A 148 0.45 8.68 -24.82
N GLY A 149 -0.41 9.32 -25.61
CA GLY A 149 -1.48 8.64 -26.35
C GLY A 149 -2.60 8.05 -25.47
N LYS A 150 -2.68 8.40 -24.18
CA LYS A 150 -3.69 7.91 -23.23
C LYS A 150 -4.38 9.08 -22.54
N THR A 151 -5.48 8.79 -21.84
CA THR A 151 -6.17 9.77 -20.99
C THR A 151 -5.33 10.17 -19.77
N ALA A 152 -5.74 11.15 -19.00
CA ALA A 152 -5.07 11.49 -17.74
C ALA A 152 -5.14 10.36 -16.71
N LEU A 153 -4.32 10.46 -15.66
CA LEU A 153 -4.25 9.51 -14.56
C LEU A 153 -4.13 10.28 -13.25
N TRP A 154 -4.84 9.83 -12.21
CA TRP A 154 -4.67 10.32 -10.85
C TRP A 154 -3.88 9.30 -10.06
N VAL A 155 -2.89 9.78 -9.31
CA VAL A 155 -1.93 8.95 -8.59
C VAL A 155 -2.00 9.27 -7.11
N LYS A 156 -2.14 8.25 -6.26
CA LYS A 156 -2.20 8.36 -4.82
C LYS A 156 -0.83 8.76 -4.24
N VAL A 157 -0.85 9.70 -3.30
CA VAL A 157 0.20 9.99 -2.34
C VAL A 157 -0.35 9.63 -0.97
N GLY A 158 0.24 8.66 -0.28
CA GLY A 158 -0.22 8.31 1.06
C GLY A 158 0.18 9.37 2.09
N ASP A 159 -0.56 9.46 3.19
CA ASP A 159 -0.41 10.47 4.25
C ASP A 159 1.03 10.55 4.79
N ASN A 160 1.79 9.46 4.73
CA ASN A 160 3.17 9.37 5.18
C ASN A 160 4.21 9.53 4.05
N ALA A 161 3.83 10.12 2.91
CA ALA A 161 4.66 10.16 1.71
C ALA A 161 4.68 11.53 1.01
N ASP A 162 5.82 11.81 0.38
CA ASP A 162 6.00 12.94 -0.51
C ASP A 162 6.20 12.45 -1.95
N ALA A 163 5.46 13.03 -2.89
CA ALA A 163 5.61 12.78 -4.31
C ALA A 163 6.43 13.90 -4.97
N HIS A 164 7.65 13.58 -5.37
CA HIS A 164 8.55 14.46 -6.10
C HIS A 164 8.46 14.19 -7.60
N VAL A 165 7.84 15.09 -8.36
CA VAL A 165 7.81 15.02 -9.83
C VAL A 165 9.15 15.53 -10.36
N LEU A 166 10.05 14.60 -10.66
CA LEU A 166 11.44 14.89 -11.01
C LEU A 166 11.58 15.39 -12.45
N ASP A 167 10.86 14.77 -13.37
CA ASP A 167 10.93 15.10 -14.79
C ASP A 167 9.61 14.80 -15.50
N GLN A 168 9.34 15.55 -16.55
CA GLN A 168 8.14 15.40 -17.37
C GLN A 168 8.46 15.67 -18.85
N GLY A 169 7.85 14.91 -19.74
CA GLY A 169 7.97 15.14 -21.18
C GLY A 169 6.79 14.59 -21.97
N THR A 170 6.62 15.10 -23.18
CA THR A 170 5.59 14.62 -24.14
C THR A 170 6.19 13.76 -25.25
N ALA A 171 7.47 13.97 -25.59
CA ALA A 171 8.16 13.24 -26.67
C ALA A 171 8.68 11.86 -26.19
N SER A 172 9.38 11.82 -25.06
CA SER A 172 9.95 10.60 -24.46
C SER A 172 9.68 10.53 -22.96
N CYS A 173 9.73 9.32 -22.41
CA CYS A 173 9.73 9.13 -20.97
C CYS A 173 11.14 9.32 -20.39
N PRO A 174 11.29 10.11 -19.31
CA PRO A 174 12.54 10.23 -18.56
C PRO A 174 12.91 9.03 -17.67
#